data_AF-K1TBN6-F1
#
_entry.id   AF-K1TBN6-F1
#
_cell.length_a   1.000
_cell.length_b   1.000
_cell.length_c   1.000
_cell.angle_alpha   90.00
_cell.angle_beta   90.00
_cell.angle_gamma   90.00
#
_symmetry.space_group_name_H-M   'P 1'
#
loop_
_entity.id
_entity.type
_entity.pdbx_description
1 polymer ?
#
loop_
_entity_poly.entity_id
_entity_poly.type
_entity_poly.pdbx_seq_one_letter_code
_entity_poly.pdbx_strand_id
1 'polypeptide(L)'
;MFELCEQLGTEPYICGNVGSGTVQEMRDWVEYMTFDGDSPLANERRKNGREKPWKLKFFGVGNENWGCGGNMRPEYYADLYKRYATFIRNYGDEPIYKIAGGPNVDDTRWMETLMQNIRHMTEGISLHNYTFESAWENKGSATEFDNDGWYKLMANAMKMDKVINVHTAIMDRYDPEKKIDLIVDEWGNWFDVEIGTNPGFLYQQNTMRDVISGMLILHIFHKHNDRVKMANIAQMVNVLQAMILTDGEKMVLTPTYHLFRMMKGHMDGERVDVDYDCEEQEI
;
A
#
# COMPACT_ATOMS: atom_id res chain seq x y z
N MET A 1 8.17 -15.33 -4.85
CA MET A 1 7.79 -13.91 -5.02
C MET A 1 8.44 -13.34 -6.27
N PHE A 2 9.78 -13.17 -6.35
CA PHE A 2 10.42 -12.65 -7.56
C PHE A 2 10.08 -13.39 -8.85
N GLU A 3 10.04 -14.72 -8.83
CA GLU A 3 9.61 -15.53 -9.98
C GLU A 3 8.19 -15.18 -10.45
N LEU A 4 7.26 -14.96 -9.51
CA LEU A 4 5.90 -14.51 -9.84
C LEU A 4 5.93 -13.11 -10.48
N CYS A 5 6.73 -12.19 -9.94
CA CYS A 5 6.89 -10.86 -10.51
C CYS A 5 7.48 -10.91 -11.93
N GLU A 6 8.47 -11.78 -12.18
CA GLU A 6 9.06 -11.99 -13.51
C GLU A 6 8.04 -12.57 -14.49
N GLN A 7 7.24 -13.56 -14.09
CA GLN A 7 6.16 -14.12 -14.93
C GLN A 7 5.06 -13.11 -15.26
N LEU A 8 4.72 -12.24 -14.31
CA LEU A 8 3.72 -11.18 -14.50
C LEU A 8 4.29 -9.94 -15.20
N GLY A 9 5.61 -9.81 -15.34
CA GLY A 9 6.26 -8.60 -15.84
C GLY A 9 6.00 -7.38 -14.96
N THR A 10 5.97 -7.56 -13.64
CA THR A 10 5.70 -6.50 -12.66
C THR A 10 6.88 -6.28 -11.70
N GLU A 11 6.90 -5.13 -11.04
CA GLU A 11 7.95 -4.76 -10.10
C GLU A 11 7.70 -5.39 -8.71
N PRO A 12 8.75 -5.94 -8.06
CA PRO A 12 8.64 -6.38 -6.67
C PRO A 12 8.70 -5.18 -5.71
N TYR A 13 7.72 -5.10 -4.81
CA TYR A 13 7.76 -4.32 -3.57
C TYR A 13 7.87 -5.29 -2.39
N ILE A 14 9.02 -5.30 -1.73
CA ILE A 14 9.29 -6.12 -0.55
C ILE A 14 9.18 -5.27 0.72
N CYS A 15 8.50 -5.78 1.75
CA CYS A 15 8.47 -5.16 3.08
C CYS A 15 9.40 -5.93 4.04
N GLY A 16 10.44 -5.27 4.53
CA GLY A 16 11.37 -5.82 5.51
C GLY A 16 10.85 -5.76 6.95
N ASN A 17 11.28 -6.70 7.78
CA ASN A 17 10.86 -6.79 9.17
C ASN A 17 11.66 -5.83 10.07
N VAL A 18 10.98 -4.84 10.65
CA VAL A 18 11.53 -3.97 11.71
C VAL A 18 11.04 -4.39 13.11
N GLY A 19 9.78 -4.81 13.22
CA GLY A 19 9.12 -5.01 14.52
C GLY A 19 9.75 -6.11 15.37
N SER A 20 10.13 -7.22 14.74
CA SER A 20 10.74 -8.38 15.41
C SER A 20 12.02 -8.89 14.75
N GLY A 21 12.37 -8.33 13.59
CA GLY A 21 13.58 -8.66 12.85
C GLY A 21 14.79 -7.87 13.32
N THR A 22 15.96 -8.21 12.81
CA THR A 22 17.21 -7.48 13.11
C THR A 22 17.69 -6.65 11.93
N VAL A 23 18.50 -5.63 12.21
CA VAL A 23 19.18 -4.85 11.15
C VAL A 23 20.00 -5.76 10.23
N GLN A 24 20.68 -6.76 10.81
CA GLN A 24 21.47 -7.71 10.04
C GLN A 24 20.60 -8.54 9.10
N GLU A 25 19.47 -9.08 9.58
CA GLU A 25 18.54 -9.85 8.76
C GLU A 25 18.08 -9.05 7.53
N MET A 26 17.66 -7.80 7.71
CA MET A 26 17.21 -6.95 6.60
C MET A 26 18.34 -6.67 5.60
N ARG A 27 19.54 -6.33 6.10
CA ARG A 27 20.74 -6.13 5.27
C ARG A 27 21.07 -7.39 4.46
N ASP A 28 21.11 -8.53 5.13
CA ASP A 28 21.47 -9.82 4.54
C ASP A 28 20.44 -10.22 3.49
N TRP A 29 19.16 -9.91 3.70
CA TRP A 29 18.13 -10.16 2.70
C TRP A 29 18.33 -9.32 1.43
N VAL A 30 18.66 -8.03 1.57
CA VAL A 30 18.96 -7.15 0.43
C VAL A 30 20.20 -7.65 -0.33
N GLU A 31 21.26 -8.06 0.38
CA GLU A 31 22.45 -8.64 -0.26
C GLU A 31 22.13 -9.94 -1.00
N TYR A 32 21.43 -10.87 -0.35
CA TYR A 32 21.00 -12.13 -0.95
C TYR A 32 20.24 -11.87 -2.27
N MET A 33 19.33 -10.91 -2.28
CA MET A 33 18.50 -10.59 -3.44
C MET A 33 19.28 -9.90 -4.57
N THR A 34 20.17 -8.96 -4.24
CA THR A 34 20.65 -7.95 -5.21
C THR A 34 22.16 -7.97 -5.50
N PHE A 35 22.98 -8.64 -4.69
CA PHE A 35 24.44 -8.63 -4.88
C PHE A 35 24.88 -9.59 -6.00
N ASP A 36 25.66 -9.08 -6.96
CA ASP A 36 26.17 -9.83 -8.11
C ASP A 36 27.54 -10.47 -7.85
N GLY A 37 28.26 -10.02 -6.83
CA GLY A 37 29.59 -10.48 -6.48
C GLY A 37 29.65 -11.85 -5.80
N ASP A 38 30.80 -12.11 -5.19
CA ASP A 38 31.07 -13.33 -4.43
C ASP A 38 30.93 -13.05 -2.93
N SER A 39 29.85 -13.54 -2.34
CA SER A 39 29.60 -13.52 -0.90
C SER A 39 28.87 -14.80 -0.48
N PRO A 40 28.88 -15.16 0.82
CA PRO A 40 28.11 -16.30 1.31
C PRO A 40 26.63 -16.26 0.88
N LEU A 41 25.98 -15.10 0.94
CA LEU A 41 24.57 -14.91 0.63
C LEU A 41 24.29 -14.94 -0.88
N ALA A 42 25.13 -14.29 -1.70
CA ALA A 42 25.01 -14.37 -3.15
C ALA A 42 25.22 -15.81 -3.65
N ASN A 43 26.16 -16.54 -3.05
CA ASN A 43 26.40 -17.96 -3.37
C ASN A 43 25.27 -18.86 -2.90
N GLU A 44 24.62 -18.55 -1.78
CA GLU A 44 23.41 -19.24 -1.34
C GLU A 44 22.26 -19.04 -2.35
N ARG A 45 22.06 -17.81 -2.85
CA ARG A 45 21.10 -17.54 -3.94
C ARG A 45 21.39 -18.39 -5.18
N ARG A 46 22.65 -18.48 -5.62
CA ARG A 46 23.07 -19.32 -6.76
C ARG A 46 22.76 -20.80 -6.52
N LYS A 47 23.10 -21.32 -5.34
CA LYS A 47 22.79 -22.70 -4.92
C LYS A 47 21.28 -22.99 -4.94
N ASN A 48 20.47 -21.99 -4.60
CA ASN A 48 19.01 -22.07 -4.62
C ASN A 48 18.41 -21.91 -6.03
N GLY A 49 19.24 -21.91 -7.08
CA GLY A 49 18.78 -21.94 -8.47
C GLY A 49 18.71 -20.59 -9.17
N ARG A 50 19.14 -19.50 -8.51
CA ARG A 50 19.16 -18.16 -9.12
C ARG A 50 20.60 -17.64 -9.26
N GLU A 51 21.14 -17.74 -10.47
CA GLU A 51 22.51 -17.33 -10.77
C GLU A 51 22.72 -15.81 -10.63
N LYS A 52 21.92 -15.02 -11.35
CA LYS A 52 22.02 -13.55 -11.38
C LYS A 52 21.15 -12.92 -10.27
N PRO A 53 21.51 -11.76 -9.71
CA PRO A 53 20.63 -11.05 -8.77
C PRO A 53 19.27 -10.72 -9.39
N TRP A 54 18.29 -10.46 -8.55
CA TRP A 54 17.04 -9.83 -8.96
C TRP A 54 17.18 -8.31 -8.93
N LYS A 55 16.35 -7.63 -9.72
CA LYS A 55 16.14 -6.20 -9.57
C LYS A 55 15.15 -5.98 -8.42
N LEU A 56 15.49 -5.07 -7.52
CA LEU A 56 14.65 -4.68 -6.39
C LEU A 56 14.56 -3.17 -6.37
N LYS A 57 13.43 -2.65 -6.85
CA LYS A 57 13.20 -1.21 -6.90
C LYS A 57 12.64 -0.69 -5.58
N PHE A 58 11.57 -1.30 -5.06
CA PHE A 58 10.85 -0.78 -3.89
C PHE A 58 11.08 -1.64 -2.64
N PHE A 59 11.42 -1.00 -1.53
CA PHE A 59 11.65 -1.67 -0.26
C PHE A 59 11.04 -0.91 0.93
N GLY A 60 10.06 -1.53 1.59
CA GLY A 60 9.41 -1.02 2.78
C GLY A 60 10.23 -1.35 4.03
N VAL A 61 10.46 -0.35 4.88
CA VAL A 61 11.26 -0.51 6.11
C VAL A 61 10.32 -0.62 7.31
N GLY A 62 9.69 -1.78 7.45
CA GLY A 62 8.66 -2.05 8.45
C GLY A 62 7.24 -1.75 7.94
N ASN A 63 6.27 -2.46 8.50
CA ASN A 63 4.84 -2.29 8.24
C ASN A 63 4.09 -1.99 9.53
N GLU A 64 3.11 -1.08 9.48
CA GLU A 64 2.21 -0.73 10.59
C GLU A 64 2.87 -0.69 11.97
N ASN A 65 4.01 0.01 12.07
CA ASN A 65 4.82 -0.01 13.29
C ASN A 65 4.11 0.62 14.50
N TRP A 66 3.12 1.48 14.27
CA TRP A 66 2.20 2.01 15.29
C TRP A 66 1.28 0.94 15.90
N GLY A 67 1.06 -0.19 15.22
CA GLY A 67 0.16 -1.27 15.62
C GLY A 67 0.87 -2.61 15.64
N CYS A 68 0.48 -3.51 14.73
CA CYS A 68 0.97 -4.89 14.73
C CYS A 68 2.50 -5.00 14.54
N GLY A 69 3.13 -4.00 13.93
CA GLY A 69 4.58 -3.92 13.74
C GLY A 69 5.39 -3.49 14.96
N GLY A 70 4.77 -3.40 16.15
CA GLY A 70 5.50 -3.20 17.42
C GLY A 70 4.93 -2.15 18.39
N ASN A 71 3.72 -1.64 18.17
CA ASN A 71 3.04 -0.63 19.01
C ASN A 71 3.95 0.58 19.33
N MET A 72 4.68 1.04 18.32
CA MET A 72 5.71 2.06 18.46
C MET A 72 5.10 3.46 18.51
N ARG A 73 5.76 4.37 19.23
CA ARG A 73 5.58 5.81 19.02
C ARG A 73 6.30 6.23 17.74
N PRO A 74 5.81 7.26 17.02
CA PRO A 74 6.44 7.69 15.77
C PRO A 74 7.91 8.12 15.95
N GLU A 75 8.29 8.70 17.10
CA GLU A 75 9.68 9.10 17.36
C GLU A 75 10.59 7.87 17.48
N TYR A 76 10.10 6.81 18.13
CA TYR A 76 10.86 5.57 18.26
C TYR A 76 11.00 4.84 16.92
N TYR A 77 9.92 4.78 16.14
CA TYR A 77 9.99 4.23 14.80
C TYR A 77 10.92 5.05 13.89
N ALA A 78 10.91 6.38 13.96
CA ALA A 78 11.84 7.22 13.19
C ALA A 78 13.31 6.90 13.50
N ASP A 79 13.65 6.65 14.77
CA ASP A 79 15.00 6.23 15.18
C ASP A 79 15.36 4.83 14.65
N LEU A 80 14.42 3.89 14.69
CA LEU A 80 14.61 2.57 14.10
C LEU A 80 14.73 2.64 12.57
N TYR A 81 13.88 3.40 11.89
CA TYR A 81 13.95 3.60 10.45
C TYR A 81 15.35 4.08 10.04
N LYS A 82 15.86 5.14 10.68
CA LYS A 82 17.23 5.65 10.44
C LYS A 82 18.27 4.53 10.59
N ARG A 83 18.14 3.73 11.65
CA ARG A 83 19.07 2.61 11.92
C ARG A 83 18.99 1.53 10.86
N TYR A 84 17.79 1.05 10.49
CA TYR A 84 17.62 -0.04 9.53
C TYR A 84 17.95 0.41 8.10
N ALA A 85 17.42 1.57 7.67
CA ALA A 85 17.64 2.12 6.33
C ALA A 85 19.12 2.38 6.00
N THR A 86 19.95 2.68 7.01
CA THR A 86 21.40 2.89 6.84
C THR A 86 22.12 1.66 6.27
N PHE A 87 21.62 0.45 6.56
CA PHE A 87 22.24 -0.80 6.12
C PHE A 87 21.60 -1.41 4.88
N ILE A 88 20.58 -0.76 4.31
CA ILE A 88 20.09 -1.09 2.97
C ILE A 88 21.12 -0.54 1.97
N ARG A 89 21.92 -1.43 1.38
CA ARG A 89 22.97 -1.07 0.43
C ARG A 89 22.49 -1.24 -1.00
N ASN A 90 22.92 -0.33 -1.87
CA ASN A 90 22.72 -0.43 -3.30
C ASN A 90 23.85 -1.28 -3.88
N TYR A 91 23.56 -2.54 -4.18
CA TYR A 91 24.51 -3.44 -4.84
C TYR A 91 24.34 -3.45 -6.36
N GLY A 92 23.16 -3.09 -6.87
CA GLY A 92 22.89 -2.93 -8.30
C GLY A 92 23.17 -1.51 -8.81
N ASP A 93 22.94 -1.30 -10.10
CA ASP A 93 23.19 -0.01 -10.77
C ASP A 93 22.25 1.10 -10.29
N GLU A 94 21.02 0.75 -9.93
CA GLU A 94 19.99 1.69 -9.50
C GLU A 94 19.82 1.68 -7.96
N PRO A 95 19.59 2.84 -7.33
CA PRO A 95 19.33 2.90 -5.91
C PRO A 95 17.99 2.27 -5.55
N ILE A 96 17.95 1.59 -4.40
CA ILE A 96 16.70 1.07 -3.83
C ILE A 96 15.85 2.24 -3.34
N TYR A 97 14.61 2.28 -3.79
CA TYR A 97 13.56 3.20 -3.36
C TYR A 97 13.01 2.73 -2.01
N LYS A 98 13.44 3.36 -0.91
CA LYS A 98 13.00 3.01 0.45
C LYS A 98 11.71 3.74 0.79
N ILE A 99 10.79 2.98 1.38
CA ILE A 99 9.49 3.46 1.83
C ILE A 99 9.43 3.31 3.35
N ALA A 100 9.16 4.41 4.06
CA ALA A 100 8.93 4.39 5.49
C ALA A 100 7.47 4.02 5.79
N GLY A 101 7.24 3.20 6.81
CA GLY A 101 5.92 2.91 7.36
C GLY A 101 5.29 4.18 7.92
N GLY A 102 4.27 4.69 7.25
CA GLY A 102 3.62 5.94 7.55
C GLY A 102 2.36 5.81 8.41
N PRO A 103 1.52 6.86 8.42
CA PRO A 103 0.37 6.96 9.33
C PRO A 103 -0.76 5.97 9.02
N ASN A 104 -1.54 5.69 10.06
CA ASN A 104 -2.89 5.14 9.96
C ASN A 104 -3.91 6.27 9.88
N VAL A 105 -4.78 6.25 8.87
CA VAL A 105 -5.87 7.24 8.70
C VAL A 105 -5.33 8.68 8.85
N ASP A 106 -5.81 9.46 9.82
CA ASP A 106 -5.51 10.88 10.02
C ASP A 106 -4.50 11.12 11.17
N ASP A 107 -3.62 10.17 11.47
CA ASP A 107 -2.51 10.38 12.43
C ASP A 107 -1.47 11.36 11.88
N THR A 108 -1.81 12.65 11.96
CA THR A 108 -0.95 13.75 11.51
C THR A 108 0.34 13.82 12.29
N ARG A 109 0.34 13.37 13.56
CA ARG A 109 1.53 13.38 14.40
C ARG A 109 2.57 12.40 13.86
N TRP A 110 2.14 11.25 13.36
CA TRP A 110 3.05 10.29 12.74
C TRP A 110 3.72 10.88 11.49
N MET A 111 2.93 11.42 10.56
CA MET A 111 3.46 12.04 9.34
C MET A 111 4.43 13.19 9.65
N GLU A 112 4.03 14.10 10.54
CA GLU A 112 4.88 15.22 11.00
C GLU A 112 6.23 14.73 11.53
N THR A 113 6.21 13.72 12.39
CA THR A 113 7.42 13.19 13.02
C THR A 113 8.35 12.58 11.99
N LEU A 114 7.83 11.84 11.00
CA LEU A 114 8.66 11.26 9.95
C LEU A 114 9.26 12.35 9.05
N MET A 115 8.46 13.32 8.60
CA MET A 115 8.95 14.43 7.78
C MET A 115 10.03 15.24 8.49
N GLN A 116 9.90 15.46 9.80
CA GLN A 116 10.92 16.14 10.59
C GLN A 116 12.24 15.35 10.69
N ASN A 117 12.16 14.03 10.86
CA ASN A 117 13.30 13.21 11.32
C ASN A 117 13.96 12.37 10.23
N ILE A 118 13.24 11.96 9.18
CA ILE A 118 13.73 10.95 8.23
C ILE A 118 13.61 11.36 6.76
N ARG A 119 13.12 12.57 6.45
CA ARG A 119 12.90 13.03 5.06
C ARG A 119 14.12 12.95 4.13
N HIS A 120 15.33 12.99 4.69
CA HIS A 120 16.59 12.91 3.91
C HIS A 120 17.07 11.48 3.71
N MET A 121 16.35 10.49 4.22
CA MET A 121 16.72 9.07 4.22
C MET A 121 15.67 8.15 3.59
N THR A 122 14.53 8.70 3.18
CA THR A 122 13.42 7.95 2.56
C THR A 122 13.03 8.60 1.26
N GLU A 123 12.60 7.78 0.30
CA GLU A 123 12.11 8.24 -0.98
C GLU A 123 10.57 8.31 -0.95
N GLY A 124 9.91 7.43 -0.18
CA GLY A 124 8.46 7.51 0.06
C GLY A 124 8.07 7.34 1.52
N ILE A 125 6.85 7.78 1.87
CA ILE A 125 6.20 7.49 3.14
C ILE A 125 4.86 6.85 2.84
N SER A 126 4.56 5.73 3.50
CA SER A 126 3.33 5.00 3.28
C SER A 126 2.09 5.66 3.92
N LEU A 127 0.89 5.24 3.58
CA LEU A 127 -0.37 5.69 4.19
C LEU A 127 -1.40 4.57 4.10
N HIS A 128 -1.99 4.22 5.23
CA HIS A 128 -3.01 3.17 5.29
C HIS A 128 -4.37 3.78 5.58
N ASN A 129 -5.38 3.50 4.75
CA ASN A 129 -6.75 3.93 4.98
C ASN A 129 -7.77 3.00 4.32
N TYR A 130 -8.45 2.20 5.14
CA TYR A 130 -9.53 1.29 4.74
C TYR A 130 -10.90 1.98 4.74
N THR A 131 -11.80 1.46 3.90
CA THR A 131 -13.20 1.89 3.83
C THR A 131 -14.10 0.78 4.37
N PHE A 132 -15.02 1.12 5.28
CA PHE A 132 -16.04 0.19 5.76
C PHE A 132 -17.36 0.95 5.90
N GLU A 133 -18.48 0.23 5.98
CA GLU A 133 -19.81 0.84 5.92
C GLU A 133 -20.10 1.67 7.17
N SER A 134 -19.87 1.09 8.35
CA SER A 134 -20.31 1.65 9.63
C SER A 134 -19.16 1.95 10.58
N ALA A 135 -18.62 0.92 11.24
CA ALA A 135 -17.57 1.07 12.26
C ALA A 135 -16.58 -0.09 12.22
N TRP A 136 -15.45 0.02 12.92
CA TRP A 136 -14.47 -1.05 12.96
C TRP A 136 -15.03 -2.33 13.59
N GLU A 137 -15.85 -2.21 14.63
CA GLU A 137 -16.47 -3.34 15.35
C GLU A 137 -17.66 -3.95 14.59
N ASN A 138 -18.19 -3.25 13.59
CA ASN A 138 -19.31 -3.67 12.77
C ASN A 138 -19.13 -3.07 11.37
N LYS A 139 -18.38 -3.77 10.52
CA LYS A 139 -17.93 -3.24 9.23
C LYS A 139 -19.02 -3.30 8.17
N GLY A 140 -20.04 -4.13 8.40
CA GLY A 140 -21.13 -4.38 7.47
C GLY A 140 -20.85 -5.60 6.59
N SER A 141 -21.91 -6.13 5.97
CA SER A 141 -21.81 -7.28 5.06
C SER A 141 -21.37 -6.83 3.67
N ALA A 142 -20.58 -7.66 3.00
CA ALA A 142 -20.19 -7.43 1.61
C ALA A 142 -21.36 -7.56 0.62
N THR A 143 -22.40 -8.33 0.96
CA THR A 143 -23.51 -8.68 0.04
C THR A 143 -24.90 -8.25 0.53
N GLU A 144 -25.08 -8.06 1.84
CA GLU A 144 -26.36 -7.69 2.44
C GLU A 144 -26.29 -6.25 2.97
N PHE A 145 -26.82 -5.31 2.20
CA PHE A 145 -26.85 -3.89 2.55
C PHE A 145 -28.08 -3.22 1.92
N ASP A 146 -28.53 -2.14 2.53
CA ASP A 146 -29.60 -1.31 2.00
C ASP A 146 -29.05 -0.03 1.34
N ASN A 147 -29.95 0.90 0.99
CA ASN A 147 -29.55 2.17 0.38
C ASN A 147 -28.70 3.02 1.33
N ASP A 148 -28.98 3.00 2.63
CA ASP A 148 -28.22 3.76 3.62
C ASP A 148 -26.79 3.22 3.74
N GLY A 149 -26.63 1.90 3.84
CA GLY A 149 -25.31 1.24 3.80
C GLY A 149 -24.54 1.49 2.50
N TRP A 150 -25.23 1.56 1.36
CA TRP A 150 -24.61 1.97 0.10
C TRP A 150 -24.02 3.38 0.18
N TYR A 151 -24.83 4.37 0.55
CA TYR A 151 -24.39 5.77 0.57
C TYR A 151 -23.32 6.04 1.63
N LYS A 152 -23.42 5.41 2.80
CA LYS A 152 -22.39 5.49 3.85
C LYS A 152 -21.03 5.01 3.36
N LEU A 153 -20.99 3.88 2.64
CA LEU A 153 -19.73 3.39 2.09
C LEU A 153 -19.13 4.37 1.08
N MET A 154 -19.94 4.94 0.19
CA MET A 154 -19.46 5.93 -0.79
C MET A 154 -18.92 7.19 -0.11
N ALA A 155 -19.64 7.70 0.90
CA ALA A 155 -19.19 8.84 1.70
C ALA A 155 -17.88 8.52 2.44
N ASN A 156 -17.73 7.31 2.98
CA ASN A 156 -16.49 6.88 3.63
C ASN A 156 -15.33 6.72 2.64
N ALA A 157 -15.57 6.22 1.43
CA ALA A 157 -14.56 6.14 0.38
C ALA A 157 -14.02 7.53 0.00
N MET A 158 -14.92 8.52 -0.11
CA MET A 158 -14.57 9.91 -0.40
C MET A 158 -13.70 10.58 0.68
N LYS A 159 -13.71 10.07 1.92
CA LYS A 159 -12.85 10.60 2.99
C LYS A 159 -11.35 10.45 2.68
N MET A 160 -10.96 9.55 1.77
CA MET A 160 -9.59 9.44 1.29
C MET A 160 -9.04 10.78 0.79
N ASP A 161 -9.85 11.62 0.13
CA ASP A 161 -9.42 12.94 -0.36
C ASP A 161 -9.01 13.83 0.81
N LYS A 162 -9.79 13.84 1.89
CA LYS A 162 -9.46 14.60 3.11
C LYS A 162 -8.18 14.07 3.78
N VAL A 163 -8.05 12.75 3.90
CA VAL A 163 -6.88 12.11 4.52
C VAL A 163 -5.61 12.47 3.75
N ILE A 164 -5.63 12.35 2.42
CA ILE A 164 -4.49 12.74 1.57
C ILE A 164 -4.18 14.22 1.75
N ASN A 165 -5.16 15.12 1.60
CA ASN A 165 -4.94 16.56 1.74
C ASN A 165 -4.28 16.96 3.07
N VAL A 166 -4.70 16.35 4.19
CA VAL A 166 -4.13 16.65 5.50
C VAL A 166 -2.66 16.23 5.56
N HIS A 167 -2.32 15.04 5.05
CA HIS A 167 -0.95 14.55 5.07
C HIS A 167 -0.05 15.26 4.06
N THR A 168 -0.53 15.54 2.84
CA THR A 168 0.26 16.27 1.84
C THR A 168 0.53 17.70 2.26
N ALA A 169 -0.42 18.37 2.94
CA ALA A 169 -0.19 19.69 3.53
C ALA A 169 0.92 19.65 4.58
N ILE A 170 1.02 18.57 5.37
CA ILE A 170 2.14 18.36 6.30
C ILE A 170 3.44 18.14 5.55
N MET A 171 3.46 17.24 4.56
CA MET A 171 4.64 16.95 3.75
C MET A 171 5.17 18.22 3.08
N ASP A 172 4.30 19.06 2.52
CA ASP A 172 4.66 20.31 1.83
C ASP A 172 5.37 21.33 2.76
N ARG A 173 5.13 21.29 4.08
CA ARG A 173 5.87 22.14 5.04
C ARG A 173 7.34 21.77 5.16
N TYR A 174 7.70 20.51 4.87
CA TYR A 174 9.05 19.98 5.01
C TYR A 174 9.73 19.64 3.69
N ASP A 175 8.94 19.42 2.64
CA ASP A 175 9.35 19.04 1.30
C ASP A 175 8.43 19.71 0.24
N PRO A 176 8.51 21.05 0.08
CA PRO A 176 7.65 21.80 -0.83
C PRO A 176 7.91 21.47 -2.32
N GLU A 177 9.08 20.91 -2.65
CA GLU A 177 9.44 20.50 -4.02
C GLU A 177 8.89 19.12 -4.40
N LYS A 178 8.20 18.46 -3.47
CA LYS A 178 7.55 17.16 -3.66
C LYS A 178 8.48 16.02 -4.04
N LYS A 179 9.65 15.95 -3.39
CA LYS A 179 10.66 14.90 -3.61
C LYS A 179 10.32 13.57 -2.95
N ILE A 180 9.52 13.61 -1.87
CA ILE A 180 9.11 12.41 -1.13
C ILE A 180 7.71 12.02 -1.56
N ASP A 181 7.56 10.82 -2.06
CA ASP A 181 6.26 10.34 -2.52
C ASP A 181 5.37 9.94 -1.35
N LEU A 182 4.07 10.20 -1.48
CA LEU A 182 3.05 9.56 -0.65
C LEU A 182 2.66 8.23 -1.31
N ILE A 183 2.74 7.14 -0.55
CA ILE A 183 2.51 5.78 -1.04
C ILE A 183 1.30 5.20 -0.31
N VAL A 184 0.13 5.11 -0.96
CA VAL A 184 -1.10 4.58 -0.32
C VAL A 184 -1.13 3.06 -0.47
N ASP A 185 -0.25 2.35 0.23
CA ASP A 185 0.01 0.91 0.04
C ASP A 185 -0.93 -0.03 0.81
N GLU A 186 -1.88 0.51 1.57
CA GLU A 186 -3.05 -0.24 2.03
C GLU A 186 -4.33 0.61 1.94
N TRP A 187 -5.24 0.20 1.05
CA TRP A 187 -6.57 0.79 0.91
C TRP A 187 -7.56 -0.22 0.35
N GLY A 188 -8.85 0.11 0.42
CA GLY A 188 -9.94 -0.71 -0.11
C GLY A 188 -11.02 -0.97 0.91
N ASN A 189 -12.06 -1.67 0.49
CA ASN A 189 -13.18 -2.03 1.34
C ASN A 189 -12.82 -3.17 2.27
N TRP A 190 -13.16 -3.02 3.55
CA TRP A 190 -13.04 -4.07 4.56
C TRP A 190 -14.42 -4.32 5.17
N PHE A 191 -14.99 -5.49 4.91
CA PHE A 191 -16.28 -5.92 5.45
C PHE A 191 -16.10 -6.97 6.54
N ASP A 192 -17.18 -7.30 7.24
CA ASP A 192 -17.21 -8.51 8.04
C ASP A 192 -17.08 -9.73 7.11
N VAL A 193 -16.38 -10.76 7.58
CA VAL A 193 -16.10 -11.95 6.75
C VAL A 193 -17.38 -12.70 6.38
N GLU A 194 -17.36 -13.43 5.26
CA GLU A 194 -18.51 -14.25 4.87
C GLU A 194 -18.86 -15.27 5.96
N ILE A 195 -20.17 -15.46 6.18
CA ILE A 195 -20.69 -16.33 7.23
C ILE A 195 -20.14 -17.75 7.06
N GLY A 196 -19.58 -18.29 8.15
CA GLY A 196 -19.01 -19.64 8.17
C GLY A 196 -17.54 -19.72 7.73
N THR A 197 -16.91 -18.59 7.37
CA THR A 197 -15.47 -18.54 7.10
C THR A 197 -14.65 -18.18 8.35
N ASN A 198 -13.35 -18.41 8.31
CA ASN A 198 -12.45 -18.04 9.41
C ASN A 198 -12.21 -16.53 9.40
N PRO A 199 -12.51 -15.80 10.50
CA PRO A 199 -12.29 -14.35 10.57
C PRO A 199 -10.85 -13.92 10.28
N GLY A 200 -9.86 -14.74 10.62
CA GLY A 200 -8.44 -14.44 10.36
C GLY A 200 -8.03 -14.54 8.89
N PHE A 201 -8.89 -15.10 8.02
CA PHE A 201 -8.62 -15.19 6.58
C PHE A 201 -9.16 -14.00 5.80
N LEU A 202 -10.01 -13.15 6.42
CA LEU A 202 -10.51 -11.91 5.82
C LEU A 202 -11.17 -12.11 4.45
N TYR A 203 -11.82 -13.26 4.26
CA TYR A 203 -12.55 -13.58 3.04
C TYR A 203 -13.89 -12.83 3.04
N GLN A 204 -14.11 -12.02 2.02
CA GLN A 204 -15.33 -11.26 1.77
C GLN A 204 -15.70 -11.33 0.28
N GLN A 205 -16.98 -11.22 -0.05
CA GLN A 205 -17.42 -11.12 -1.44
C GLN A 205 -17.07 -9.76 -2.06
N ASN A 206 -17.24 -9.65 -3.38
CA ASN A 206 -17.02 -8.42 -4.14
C ASN A 206 -18.22 -8.10 -5.04
N THR A 207 -18.69 -6.86 -5.03
CA THR A 207 -19.93 -6.40 -5.67
C THR A 207 -19.73 -5.13 -6.50
N MET A 208 -20.79 -4.60 -7.10
CA MET A 208 -20.75 -3.29 -7.74
C MET A 208 -20.44 -2.15 -6.76
N ARG A 209 -20.68 -2.33 -5.46
CA ARG A 209 -20.35 -1.33 -4.44
C ARG A 209 -18.83 -1.13 -4.34
N ASP A 210 -18.07 -2.22 -4.48
CA ASP A 210 -16.60 -2.22 -4.53
C ASP A 210 -16.05 -1.51 -5.78
N VAL A 211 -16.76 -1.59 -6.91
CA VAL A 211 -16.39 -0.87 -8.13
C VAL A 211 -16.54 0.63 -7.93
N ILE A 212 -17.67 1.09 -7.39
CA ILE A 212 -17.90 2.54 -7.25
C ILE A 212 -17.00 3.13 -6.18
N SER A 213 -16.87 2.51 -4.99
CA SER A 213 -15.94 3.02 -3.96
C SER A 213 -14.49 3.02 -4.46
N GLY A 214 -14.08 1.95 -5.15
CA GLY A 214 -12.75 1.85 -5.74
C GLY A 214 -12.49 2.92 -6.81
N MET A 215 -13.45 3.17 -7.70
CA MET A 215 -13.34 4.20 -8.74
C MET A 215 -13.21 5.60 -8.14
N LEU A 216 -14.00 5.91 -7.11
CA LEU A 216 -13.90 7.19 -6.39
C LEU A 216 -12.49 7.38 -5.82
N ILE A 217 -11.94 6.38 -5.14
CA ILE A 217 -10.61 6.43 -4.55
C ILE A 217 -9.51 6.54 -5.61
N LEU A 218 -9.59 5.78 -6.71
CA LEU A 218 -8.62 5.87 -7.81
C LEU A 218 -8.62 7.27 -8.45
N HIS A 219 -9.79 7.89 -8.62
CA HIS A 219 -9.88 9.27 -9.11
C HIS A 219 -9.32 10.29 -8.11
N ILE A 220 -9.47 10.05 -6.81
CA ILE A 220 -8.80 10.85 -5.78
C ILE A 220 -7.27 10.72 -5.93
N PHE A 221 -6.73 9.52 -6.17
CA PHE A 221 -5.29 9.38 -6.43
C PHE A 221 -4.86 10.12 -7.69
N HIS A 222 -5.65 10.08 -8.77
CA HIS A 222 -5.36 10.87 -9.96
C HIS A 222 -5.33 12.37 -9.66
N LYS A 223 -6.28 12.88 -8.87
CA LYS A 223 -6.33 14.29 -8.43
C LYS A 223 -5.06 14.69 -7.68
N HIS A 224 -4.51 13.80 -6.86
CA HIS A 224 -3.30 13.99 -6.06
C HIS A 224 -2.03 13.40 -6.70
N ASN A 225 -2.00 13.17 -8.02
CA ASN A 225 -0.87 12.49 -8.68
C ASN A 225 0.46 13.24 -8.57
N ASP A 226 0.44 14.52 -8.21
CA ASP A 226 1.63 15.32 -7.98
C ASP A 226 2.42 14.86 -6.75
N ARG A 227 1.75 14.20 -5.79
CA ARG A 227 2.35 13.67 -4.56
C ARG A 227 2.12 12.16 -4.35
N VAL A 228 0.94 11.65 -4.71
CA VAL A 228 0.62 10.21 -4.63
C VAL A 228 1.18 9.52 -5.86
N LYS A 229 2.24 8.73 -5.69
CA LYS A 229 2.95 8.07 -6.82
C LYS A 229 2.81 6.56 -6.85
N MET A 230 2.24 5.96 -5.81
CA MET A 230 1.95 4.54 -5.74
C MET A 230 0.76 4.30 -4.81
N ALA A 231 -0.05 3.29 -5.15
CA ALA A 231 -1.07 2.78 -4.27
C ALA A 231 -1.23 1.26 -4.46
N ASN A 232 -1.56 0.54 -3.40
CA ASN A 232 -1.73 -0.92 -3.41
C ASN A 232 -3.03 -1.29 -2.70
N ILE A 233 -3.98 -1.85 -3.47
CA ILE A 233 -5.26 -2.27 -2.92
C ILE A 233 -5.11 -3.56 -2.11
N ALA A 234 -5.80 -3.61 -0.98
CA ALA A 234 -5.79 -4.74 -0.06
C ALA A 234 -6.98 -5.68 -0.36
N GLN A 235 -6.77 -6.94 -0.76
CA GLN A 235 -5.51 -7.56 -1.22
C GLN A 235 -5.71 -8.21 -2.60
N MET A 236 -4.73 -8.97 -3.09
CA MET A 236 -4.74 -9.42 -4.49
C MET A 236 -5.73 -10.57 -4.78
N VAL A 237 -5.76 -11.60 -3.91
CA VAL A 237 -6.53 -12.84 -4.13
C VAL A 237 -7.14 -13.33 -2.81
N ASN A 238 -8.45 -13.66 -2.81
CA ASN A 238 -9.24 -14.19 -1.69
C ASN A 238 -9.36 -13.34 -0.41
N VAL A 239 -8.61 -12.25 -0.30
CA VAL A 239 -8.49 -11.47 0.92
C VAL A 239 -8.95 -10.04 0.66
N LEU A 240 -9.85 -9.54 1.51
CA LEU A 240 -10.40 -8.17 1.43
C LEU A 240 -10.98 -7.85 0.05
N GLN A 241 -10.70 -6.67 -0.53
CA GLN A 241 -11.24 -6.25 -1.82
C GLN A 241 -10.46 -6.87 -2.99
N ALA A 242 -10.52 -8.20 -3.09
CA ALA A 242 -9.72 -9.00 -4.00
C ALA A 242 -10.00 -8.73 -5.48
N MET A 243 -8.97 -8.87 -6.32
CA MET A 243 -9.13 -8.95 -7.78
C MET A 243 -9.72 -10.30 -8.18
N ILE A 244 -9.33 -11.36 -7.49
CA ILE A 244 -9.64 -12.74 -7.86
C ILE A 244 -10.09 -13.49 -6.62
N LEU A 245 -11.14 -14.31 -6.78
CA LEU A 245 -11.52 -15.31 -5.79
C LEU A 245 -11.32 -16.72 -6.37
N THR A 246 -10.85 -17.65 -5.55
CA THR A 246 -10.55 -19.03 -5.93
C THR A 246 -11.13 -20.04 -4.94
N ASP A 247 -11.61 -21.17 -5.44
CA ASP A 247 -11.98 -22.35 -4.65
C ASP A 247 -11.49 -23.62 -5.36
N GLY A 248 -10.43 -24.22 -4.82
CA GLY A 248 -9.70 -25.30 -5.49
C GLY A 248 -9.18 -24.85 -6.86
N GLU A 249 -9.60 -25.56 -7.92
CA GLU A 249 -9.25 -25.24 -9.32
C GLU A 249 -10.11 -24.13 -9.94
N LYS A 250 -11.20 -23.72 -9.26
CA LYS A 250 -12.11 -22.71 -9.77
C LYS A 250 -11.59 -21.32 -9.46
N MET A 251 -11.82 -20.40 -10.38
CA MET A 251 -11.46 -19.00 -10.26
C MET A 251 -12.58 -18.13 -10.82
N VAL A 252 -12.84 -17.00 -10.15
CA VAL A 252 -13.71 -15.94 -10.67
C VAL A 252 -13.00 -14.58 -10.57
N LEU A 253 -13.18 -13.77 -11.61
CA LEU A 253 -12.73 -12.39 -11.64
C LEU A 253 -13.79 -11.52 -10.94
N THR A 254 -13.37 -10.72 -9.98
CA THR A 254 -14.30 -9.88 -9.24
C THR A 254 -14.72 -8.66 -10.06
N PRO A 255 -15.82 -7.98 -9.71
CA PRO A 255 -16.11 -6.64 -10.23
C PRO A 255 -14.92 -5.68 -10.10
N THR A 256 -14.18 -5.73 -8.98
CA THR A 256 -12.97 -4.91 -8.79
C THR A 256 -11.86 -5.23 -9.80
N TYR A 257 -11.66 -6.50 -10.19
CA TYR A 257 -10.72 -6.80 -11.30
C TYR A 257 -11.11 -6.07 -12.59
N HIS A 258 -12.41 -6.03 -12.90
CA HIS A 258 -12.89 -5.35 -14.10
C HIS A 258 -12.70 -3.83 -14.02
N LEU A 259 -12.84 -3.22 -12.83
CA LEU A 259 -12.46 -1.83 -12.58
C LEU A 259 -10.99 -1.60 -12.95
N PHE A 260 -10.05 -2.36 -12.38
CA PHE A 260 -8.62 -2.19 -12.66
C PHE A 260 -8.29 -2.45 -14.14
N ARG A 261 -8.97 -3.41 -14.78
CA ARG A 261 -8.83 -3.65 -16.23
C ARG A 261 -9.26 -2.43 -17.05
N MET A 262 -10.35 -1.76 -16.68
CA MET A 262 -10.83 -0.55 -17.35
C MET A 262 -9.90 0.63 -17.10
N MET A 263 -9.34 0.74 -15.89
CA MET A 263 -8.45 1.83 -15.49
C MET A 263 -7.04 1.74 -16.08
N LYS A 264 -6.69 0.62 -16.75
CA LYS A 264 -5.37 0.42 -17.38
C LYS A 264 -4.96 1.57 -18.32
N GLY A 265 -5.91 2.21 -19.00
CA GLY A 265 -5.65 3.34 -19.89
C GLY A 265 -5.10 4.59 -19.20
N HIS A 266 -5.18 4.68 -17.86
CA HIS A 266 -4.65 5.78 -17.06
C HIS A 266 -3.20 5.55 -16.59
N MET A 267 -2.68 4.32 -16.69
CA MET A 267 -1.30 4.02 -16.29
C MET A 267 -0.32 4.82 -17.14
N ASP A 268 0.60 5.55 -16.50
CA ASP A 268 1.57 6.46 -17.11
C ASP A 268 0.94 7.57 -17.99
N GLY A 269 -0.36 7.83 -17.82
CA GLY A 269 -1.07 8.91 -18.50
C GLY A 269 -0.79 10.28 -17.88
N GLU A 270 -0.94 11.33 -18.68
CA GLU A 270 -0.93 12.70 -18.20
C GLU A 270 -2.31 13.09 -17.66
N ARG A 271 -2.39 13.60 -16.42
CA ARG A 271 -3.65 14.07 -15.87
C ARG A 271 -4.12 15.30 -16.64
N VAL A 272 -5.31 15.22 -17.21
CA VAL A 272 -6.03 16.37 -17.77
C VAL A 272 -6.92 16.96 -16.69
N ASP A 273 -6.99 18.29 -16.63
CA ASP A 273 -7.90 18.97 -15.73
C ASP A 273 -9.34 18.83 -16.22
N VAL A 274 -10.24 18.43 -15.32
CA VAL A 274 -11.64 18.20 -15.62
C VAL A 274 -12.46 19.04 -14.66
N ASP A 275 -13.19 19.98 -15.22
CA ASP A 275 -14.18 20.77 -14.51
C ASP A 275 -15.56 20.21 -14.82
N TYR A 276 -16.38 20.02 -13.79
CA TYR A 276 -17.74 19.50 -13.92
C TYR A 276 -18.65 20.17 -12.88
N ASP A 277 -19.83 20.57 -13.34
CA ASP A 277 -20.89 21.13 -12.51
C ASP A 277 -21.92 20.02 -12.27
N CYS A 278 -22.01 19.56 -11.02
CA CYS A 278 -22.95 18.52 -10.60
C CYS A 278 -23.80 19.07 -9.46
N GLU A 279 -25.11 18.82 -9.49
CA GLU A 279 -25.99 19.12 -8.36
C GLU A 279 -25.56 18.29 -7.13
N GLU A 280 -25.23 18.97 -6.01
CA GLU A 280 -24.99 18.30 -4.74
C GLU A 280 -26.31 17.69 -4.23
N GLN A 281 -26.30 16.38 -3.97
CA GLN A 281 -27.40 15.72 -3.26
C GLN A 281 -27.02 15.60 -1.78
N GLU A 282 -27.85 16.19 -0.91
CA GLU A 282 -27.74 15.96 0.54
C GLU A 282 -28.08 14.48 0.82
N ILE A 283 -27.12 13.76 1.41
CA ILE A 283 -27.25 12.38 1.89
C ILE A 283 -27.36 12.40 3.41
#